data_AF-A0A914F738-F1
#
_entry.id   AF-A0A914F738-F1
#
_cell.length_a   1.000
_cell.length_b   1.000
_cell.length_c   1.000
_cell.angle_alpha   90.00
_cell.angle_beta   90.00
_cell.angle_gamma   90.00
#
_symmetry.space_group_name_H-M   'P 1'
#
loop_
_entity.id
_entity.type
_entity.pdbx_description
1 polymer ?
#
loop_
_entity_poly.entity_id
_entity_poly.type
_entity_poly.pdbx_seq_one_letter_code
_entity_poly.pdbx_strand_id
1 'polypeptide(L)'
;MDDKAYVGYVYFVPPTLDPMRLDIGNIYNWFKNPLPYTVMPLVWYPRNFTNPDLNPIDTNMRIYDDSLYAVQLGLYVIGYKEGKDDSLKKFRPQYRTLARLATYSNRNQLEYRFRAQEETINLYQVEQWYLNDWERMHDLYTYRFGFLKLAPLRGNDNPTQPPQLLSG
;
A
#
# COMPACT_ATOMS: atom_id res chain seq x y z
N MET A 1 -20.51 -17.17 29.38
CA MET A 1 -20.93 -16.29 28.28
C MET A 1 -19.76 -16.26 27.32
N ASP A 2 -19.95 -16.80 26.12
CA ASP A 2 -18.88 -17.05 25.13
C ASP A 2 -18.29 -15.74 24.58
N ASP A 3 -17.02 -15.51 24.88
CA ASP A 3 -16.21 -14.45 24.28
C ASP A 3 -15.83 -14.85 22.84
N LYS A 4 -16.65 -14.44 21.88
CA LYS A 4 -16.28 -14.52 20.46
C LYS A 4 -15.16 -13.52 20.16
N ALA A 5 -13.97 -14.05 19.88
CA ALA A 5 -12.85 -13.27 19.38
C ALA A 5 -13.20 -12.64 18.02
N TYR A 6 -13.11 -11.31 17.95
CA TYR A 6 -13.25 -10.56 16.70
C TYR A 6 -12.05 -10.84 15.80
N VAL A 7 -12.24 -11.70 14.80
CA VAL A 7 -11.37 -11.80 13.63
C VAL A 7 -11.83 -10.68 12.70
N GLY A 8 -10.94 -9.72 12.40
CA GLY A 8 -11.25 -8.62 11.48
C GLY A 8 -11.82 -9.16 10.17
N TYR A 9 -13.00 -8.70 9.79
CA TYR A 9 -13.61 -9.08 8.53
C TYR A 9 -12.78 -8.52 7.38
N VAL A 10 -12.13 -9.40 6.61
CA VAL A 10 -11.74 -9.07 5.24
C VAL A 10 -13.05 -9.10 4.45
N TYR A 11 -13.56 -7.92 4.09
CA TYR A 11 -14.70 -7.85 3.18
C TYR A 11 -14.22 -8.31 1.80
N PHE A 12 -14.50 -9.56 1.45
CA PHE A 12 -14.51 -9.99 0.06
C PHE A 12 -15.68 -9.27 -0.61
N VAL A 13 -15.40 -8.10 -1.20
CA VAL A 13 -16.37 -7.45 -2.06
C VAL A 13 -16.46 -8.30 -3.33
N PRO A 14 -17.65 -8.86 -3.66
CA PRO A 14 -17.82 -9.61 -4.89
C PRO A 14 -17.34 -8.79 -6.08
N PRO A 15 -16.74 -9.40 -7.11
CA PRO A 15 -16.20 -8.67 -8.27
C PRO A 15 -17.21 -7.71 -8.94
N THR A 16 -18.50 -7.90 -8.68
CA THR A 16 -19.62 -7.10 -9.18
C THR A 16 -20.03 -5.91 -8.30
N LEU A 17 -19.55 -5.81 -7.05
CA LEU A 17 -20.00 -4.81 -6.07
C LEU A 17 -19.05 -3.62 -5.92
N ASP A 18 -17.77 -3.78 -6.26
CA ASP A 18 -16.82 -2.67 -6.37
C ASP A 18 -16.14 -2.74 -7.74
N PRO A 19 -16.69 -2.06 -8.77
CA PRO A 19 -16.09 -2.03 -10.10
C PRO A 19 -14.72 -1.35 -10.10
N MET A 20 -14.33 -0.71 -8.99
CA MET A 20 -13.08 0.04 -8.89
C MET A 20 -12.01 -0.64 -8.02
N ARG A 21 -12.19 -1.89 -7.61
CA ARG A 21 -11.24 -2.56 -6.69
C ARG A 21 -9.79 -2.60 -7.20
N LEU A 22 -8.84 -2.67 -6.27
CA LEU A 22 -7.46 -3.09 -6.54
C LEU A 22 -7.44 -4.62 -6.79
N ASP A 23 -6.85 -5.06 -7.89
CA ASP A 23 -6.61 -6.48 -8.20
C ASP A 23 -5.11 -6.77 -8.27
N ILE A 24 -4.68 -7.91 -7.72
CA ILE A 24 -3.28 -8.37 -7.70
C ILE A 24 -3.12 -9.75 -8.35
N GLY A 25 -4.14 -10.17 -9.11
CA GLY A 25 -4.25 -11.50 -9.69
C GLY A 25 -4.46 -12.59 -8.64
N ASN A 26 -4.05 -13.80 -8.99
CA ASN A 26 -4.23 -14.96 -8.12
C ASN A 26 -3.23 -14.94 -6.95
N ILE A 27 -3.73 -14.62 -5.75
CA ILE A 27 -2.95 -14.56 -4.52
C ILE A 27 -2.19 -15.86 -4.20
N TYR A 28 -2.72 -17.03 -4.58
CA TYR A 28 -2.03 -18.31 -4.32
C TYR A 28 -0.69 -18.40 -5.06
N ASN A 29 -0.55 -17.74 -6.20
CA ASN A 29 0.72 -17.73 -6.93
C ASN A 29 1.81 -16.93 -6.20
N TRP A 30 1.45 -15.98 -5.34
CA TRP A 30 2.40 -15.19 -4.54
C TRP A 30 3.10 -16.00 -3.44
N PHE A 31 2.48 -17.11 -2.99
CA PHE A 31 2.98 -17.93 -1.87
C PHE A 31 3.52 -19.29 -2.30
N LYS A 32 3.55 -19.58 -3.61
CA LYS A 32 4.15 -20.82 -4.14
C LYS A 32 5.68 -20.75 -4.04
N ASN A 33 6.28 -21.87 -3.66
CA ASN A 33 7.73 -22.04 -3.62
C ASN A 33 8.12 -23.33 -4.38
N PRO A 34 8.86 -23.25 -5.51
CA PRO A 34 9.39 -22.04 -6.13
C PRO A 34 8.27 -21.14 -6.70
N LEU A 35 8.58 -19.85 -6.86
CA LEU A 35 7.66 -18.90 -7.48
C LEU A 35 7.37 -19.33 -8.93
N PRO A 36 6.10 -19.46 -9.33
CA PRO A 36 5.74 -19.91 -10.68
C PRO A 36 6.01 -18.83 -11.74
N TYR A 37 5.99 -17.56 -11.33
CA TYR A 37 6.20 -16.40 -12.19
C TYR A 37 7.11 -15.40 -11.49
N THR A 38 7.86 -14.66 -12.28
CA THR A 38 8.76 -13.59 -11.81
C THR A 38 8.07 -12.23 -11.77
N VAL A 39 6.93 -12.12 -12.48
CA VAL A 39 6.10 -10.93 -12.55
C VAL A 39 4.66 -11.25 -12.19
N MET A 40 4.00 -10.33 -11.49
CA MET A 40 2.59 -10.45 -11.08
C MET A 40 1.79 -9.26 -11.59
N PRO A 41 0.52 -9.46 -12.01
CA PRO A 41 -0.34 -8.38 -12.46
C PRO A 41 -0.77 -7.50 -11.29
N LEU A 42 -0.98 -6.21 -11.58
CA LEU A 42 -1.53 -5.22 -10.68
C LEU A 42 -2.54 -4.38 -11.45
N VAL A 43 -3.75 -4.26 -10.94
CA VAL A 43 -4.84 -3.52 -11.59
C VAL A 43 -5.48 -2.55 -10.61
N TRP A 44 -5.67 -1.30 -11.00
CA TRP A 44 -6.38 -0.31 -10.20
C TRP A 44 -7.16 0.68 -11.04
N TYR A 45 -8.02 1.46 -10.38
CA TYR A 45 -8.77 2.53 -11.03
C TYR A 45 -8.24 3.89 -10.62
N PRO A 46 -8.05 4.83 -11.57
CA PRO A 46 -7.35 6.08 -11.27
C PRO A 46 -8.08 6.94 -10.23
N ARG A 47 -9.41 6.88 -10.25
CA ARG A 47 -10.30 7.68 -9.40
C ARG A 47 -10.34 7.24 -7.92
N ASN A 48 -9.67 6.14 -7.56
CA ASN A 48 -9.51 5.74 -6.16
C ASN A 48 -8.43 6.52 -5.41
N PHE A 49 -7.59 7.25 -6.14
CA PHE A 49 -6.41 7.90 -5.57
C PHE A 49 -6.46 9.40 -5.83
N THR A 50 -6.71 10.17 -4.77
CA THR A 50 -6.64 11.62 -4.81
C THR A 50 -5.28 12.11 -4.34
N ASN A 51 -4.88 13.28 -4.81
CA ASN A 51 -3.67 13.96 -4.37
C ASN A 51 -3.83 14.40 -2.91
N PRO A 52 -3.02 13.85 -1.98
CA PRO A 52 -3.12 14.19 -0.57
C PRO A 52 -2.73 15.64 -0.26
N ASP A 53 -1.95 16.28 -1.14
CA ASP A 53 -1.50 17.67 -0.97
C ASP A 53 -2.57 18.68 -1.40
N LEU A 54 -3.58 18.23 -2.17
CA LEU A 54 -4.72 19.04 -2.56
C LEU A 54 -5.84 18.84 -1.55
N ASN A 55 -6.15 19.87 -0.76
CA ASN A 55 -7.32 19.84 0.11
C ASN A 55 -8.58 20.18 -0.72
N PRO A 56 -9.47 19.20 -1.01
CA PRO A 56 -10.64 19.45 -1.84
C PRO A 56 -11.64 20.41 -1.18
N ILE A 57 -11.58 20.56 0.15
CA ILE A 57 -12.48 21.44 0.92
C ILE A 57 -12.07 22.91 0.78
N ASP A 58 -10.76 23.20 0.68
CA ASP A 58 -10.22 24.57 0.67
C ASP A 58 -10.22 25.18 -0.74
N THR A 59 -10.02 24.34 -1.76
CA THR A 59 -9.64 24.81 -3.11
C THR A 59 -10.83 24.96 -4.07
N ASN A 60 -12.09 24.85 -3.61
CA ASN A 60 -13.28 24.76 -4.49
C ASN A 60 -13.12 23.73 -5.63
N MET A 61 -12.29 22.70 -5.41
CA MET A 61 -11.94 21.72 -6.42
C MET A 61 -13.12 20.77 -6.63
N ARG A 62 -13.55 20.64 -7.88
CA ARG A 62 -14.61 19.71 -8.24
C ARG A 62 -14.03 18.30 -8.30
N ILE A 63 -14.77 17.31 -7.81
CA ILE A 63 -14.42 15.88 -7.92
C ILE A 63 -14.17 15.47 -9.39
N TYR A 64 -14.73 16.18 -10.35
CA TYR A 64 -14.52 15.93 -11.78
C TYR A 64 -13.16 16.39 -12.31
N ASP A 65 -12.44 17.24 -11.58
CA ASP A 65 -11.14 17.76 -11.98
C ASP A 65 -10.11 16.63 -12.02
N ASP A 66 -9.51 16.41 -13.18
CA ASP A 66 -8.50 15.36 -13.37
C ASP A 66 -7.23 15.64 -12.57
N SER A 67 -6.90 16.91 -12.29
CA SER A 67 -5.71 17.28 -11.51
C SER A 67 -5.74 16.71 -10.08
N LEU A 68 -6.92 16.49 -9.52
CA LEU A 68 -7.11 15.84 -8.22
C LEU A 68 -6.52 14.42 -8.19
N TYR A 69 -6.45 13.75 -9.33
CA TYR A 69 -6.01 12.35 -9.45
C TYR A 69 -4.60 12.22 -10.04
N ALA A 70 -3.95 13.34 -10.36
CA ALA A 70 -2.58 13.39 -10.84
C ALA A 70 -1.61 13.07 -9.69
N VAL A 71 -1.38 11.79 -9.43
CA VAL A 71 -0.51 11.31 -8.36
C VAL A 71 0.44 10.22 -8.83
N GLN A 72 1.60 10.16 -8.17
CA GLN A 72 2.45 8.98 -8.24
C GLN A 72 1.99 7.99 -7.17
N LEU A 73 1.85 6.71 -7.51
CA LEU A 73 1.46 5.64 -6.60
C LEU A 73 2.65 4.75 -6.25
N GLY A 74 2.72 4.31 -5.01
CA GLY A 74 3.73 3.39 -4.51
C GLY A 74 3.06 2.12 -4.05
N LEU A 75 3.62 0.98 -4.45
CA LEU A 75 3.21 -0.31 -3.93
C LEU A 75 4.09 -0.70 -2.74
N TYR A 76 3.48 -0.74 -1.56
CA TYR A 76 4.16 -0.98 -0.29
C TYR A 76 3.91 -2.39 0.25
N VAL A 77 4.95 -2.99 0.85
CA VAL A 77 4.81 -4.18 1.69
C VAL A 77 4.64 -3.74 3.13
N ILE A 78 3.50 -4.09 3.71
CA ILE A 78 3.21 -3.87 5.12
C ILE A 78 3.41 -5.19 5.86
N GLY A 79 4.33 -5.21 6.81
CA GLY A 79 4.51 -6.31 7.75
C GLY A 79 3.82 -6.03 9.07
N TYR A 80 3.59 -7.07 9.86
CA TYR A 80 3.16 -6.91 11.24
C TYR A 80 3.88 -7.84 12.21
N LYS A 81 3.92 -7.43 13.47
CA LYS A 81 4.29 -8.25 14.62
C LYS A 81 3.20 -8.22 15.67
N GLU A 82 3.17 -9.21 16.53
CA GLU A 82 2.30 -9.22 17.69
C GLU A 82 2.99 -8.48 18.85
N GLY A 83 2.40 -7.37 19.27
CA GLY A 83 2.82 -6.67 20.48
C GLY A 83 1.84 -6.94 21.61
N LYS A 84 2.34 -7.20 22.82
CA LYS A 84 1.49 -7.30 24.01
C LYS A 84 0.90 -5.92 24.33
N ASP A 85 -0.41 -5.84 24.43
CA ASP A 85 -1.10 -4.68 24.95
C ASP A 85 -1.53 -5.00 26.40
N ASP A 86 -0.82 -4.43 27.37
CA ASP A 86 -1.09 -4.66 28.79
C ASP A 86 -2.45 -4.09 29.25
N SER A 87 -2.98 -3.09 28.55
CA SER A 87 -4.28 -2.50 28.87
C SER A 87 -5.43 -3.41 28.46
N LEU A 88 -5.33 -4.04 27.29
CA LEU A 88 -6.34 -4.95 26.74
C LEU A 88 -6.07 -6.42 27.12
N LYS A 89 -4.94 -6.71 27.77
CA LYS A 89 -4.43 -8.06 28.08
C LYS A 89 -4.44 -9.00 26.88
N LYS A 90 -4.20 -8.45 25.68
CA LYS A 90 -4.25 -9.16 24.40
C LYS A 90 -3.08 -8.77 23.52
N PHE A 91 -2.70 -9.65 22.61
CA PHE A 91 -1.76 -9.31 21.55
C PHE A 91 -2.49 -8.53 20.46
N ARG A 92 -1.88 -7.43 20.01
CA ARG A 92 -2.39 -6.63 18.89
C ARG A 92 -1.36 -6.56 17.77
N PRO A 93 -1.80 -6.61 16.49
CA PRO A 93 -0.89 -6.45 15.37
C PRO A 93 -0.35 -5.02 15.36
N GLN A 94 0.97 -4.91 15.29
CA GLN A 94 1.69 -3.65 15.07
C GLN A 94 2.22 -3.65 13.64
N TYR A 95 1.61 -2.81 12.80
CA TYR A 95 1.96 -2.71 11.38
C TYR A 95 3.15 -1.78 11.16
N ARG A 96 4.02 -2.15 10.21
CA ARG A 96 5.12 -1.31 9.74
C ARG A 96 5.27 -1.46 8.23
N THR A 97 5.49 -0.34 7.53
CA THR A 97 5.93 -0.35 6.14
C THR A 97 7.37 -0.86 6.08
N LEU A 98 7.58 -1.98 5.39
CA LEU A 98 8.90 -2.62 5.29
C LEU A 98 9.67 -2.11 4.06
N ALA A 99 8.97 -2.00 2.93
CA ALA A 99 9.55 -1.65 1.64
C ALA A 99 8.50 -1.07 0.68
N ARG A 100 8.97 -0.31 -0.32
CA ARG A 100 8.25 -0.01 -1.56
C ARG A 100 8.82 -0.89 -2.66
N LEU A 101 7.96 -1.66 -3.31
CA LEU A 101 8.34 -2.60 -4.37
C LEU A 101 8.51 -1.89 -5.71
N ALA A 102 7.57 -1.01 -6.04
CA ALA A 102 7.53 -0.30 -7.31
C ALA A 102 6.69 0.98 -7.17
N THR A 103 6.91 1.88 -8.13
CA THR A 103 6.20 3.14 -8.27
C THR A 103 5.53 3.21 -9.64
N TYR A 104 4.28 3.69 -9.67
CA TYR A 104 3.45 3.80 -10.87
C TYR A 104 2.93 5.23 -11.04
N SER A 105 2.79 5.68 -12.28
CA SER A 105 2.11 6.94 -12.58
C SER A 105 0.60 6.70 -12.66
N ASN A 106 -0.19 7.46 -11.91
CA ASN A 106 -1.65 7.37 -12.01
C ASN A 106 -2.14 8.12 -13.25
N ARG A 107 -2.39 7.39 -14.34
CA ARG A 107 -2.95 7.93 -15.59
C ARG A 107 -4.38 8.44 -15.38
N ASN A 108 -4.51 9.74 -15.17
CA ASN A 108 -5.74 10.44 -14.82
C ASN A 108 -6.45 11.12 -15.99
N GLN A 109 -5.94 10.97 -17.22
CA GLN A 109 -6.50 11.61 -18.41
C GLN A 109 -7.94 11.15 -18.68
N LEU A 110 -8.70 11.99 -19.39
CA LEU A 110 -10.13 11.81 -19.69
C LEU A 110 -10.50 10.41 -20.21
N GLU A 111 -9.62 9.84 -21.03
CA GLU A 111 -9.78 8.53 -21.67
C GLU A 111 -9.52 7.33 -20.74
N TYR A 112 -8.77 7.53 -19.66
CA TYR A 112 -8.38 6.49 -18.71
C TYR A 112 -9.12 6.56 -17.37
N ARG A 113 -9.79 7.67 -17.05
CA ARG A 113 -10.38 7.91 -15.72
C ARG A 113 -11.34 6.84 -15.18
N PHE A 114 -12.04 6.13 -16.06
CA PHE A 114 -12.96 5.03 -15.71
C PHE A 114 -12.48 3.67 -16.23
N ARG A 115 -11.26 3.61 -16.76
CA ARG A 115 -10.64 2.37 -17.24
C ARG A 115 -9.68 1.87 -16.18
N ALA A 116 -9.66 0.55 -16.02
CA ALA A 116 -8.66 -0.10 -15.22
C ALA A 116 -7.26 0.20 -15.80
N GLN A 117 -6.32 0.58 -14.95
CA GLN A 117 -4.91 0.60 -15.27
C GLN A 117 -4.34 -0.77 -14.93
N GLU A 118 -3.66 -1.38 -15.89
CA GLU A 118 -3.04 -2.70 -15.75
C GLU A 118 -1.53 -2.54 -15.86
N GLU A 119 -0.81 -2.94 -14.82
CA GLU A 119 0.64 -2.93 -14.76
C GLU A 119 1.14 -4.28 -14.19
N THR A 120 2.46 -4.42 -14.10
CA THR A 120 3.10 -5.60 -13.52
C THR A 120 4.11 -5.23 -12.45
N ILE A 121 4.36 -6.15 -11.52
CA ILE A 121 5.33 -6.02 -10.45
C ILE A 121 6.38 -7.11 -10.63
N ASN A 122 7.67 -6.73 -10.62
CA ASN A 122 8.77 -7.68 -10.59
C ASN A 122 9.04 -8.14 -9.14
N LEU A 123 8.93 -9.44 -8.88
CA LEU A 123 9.09 -10.01 -7.54
C LEU A 123 10.54 -10.07 -7.04
N TYR A 124 11.52 -9.87 -7.92
CA TYR A 124 12.94 -9.88 -7.54
C TYR A 124 13.51 -8.51 -7.20
N GLN A 125 12.71 -7.46 -7.29
CA GLN A 125 13.16 -6.11 -7.08
C GLN A 125 12.45 -5.47 -5.89
N VAL A 126 13.24 -4.78 -5.08
CA VAL A 126 12.74 -3.82 -4.10
C VAL A 126 13.26 -2.46 -4.52
N GLU A 127 12.36 -1.54 -4.82
CA GLU A 127 12.72 -0.17 -5.20
C GLU A 127 13.32 0.59 -4.01
N GLN A 128 12.73 0.45 -2.82
CA GLN A 128 13.18 1.17 -1.64
C GLN A 128 12.87 0.39 -0.35
N TRP A 129 13.84 0.33 0.55
CA TRP A 129 13.67 -0.20 1.91
C TRP A 129 13.38 0.93 2.90
N TYR A 130 12.47 0.68 3.85
CA TYR A 130 12.20 1.56 5.00
C TYR A 130 12.77 1.00 6.31
N LEU A 131 13.52 -0.10 6.19
CA LEU A 131 14.31 -0.70 7.25
C LEU A 131 15.78 -0.34 7.00
N ASN A 132 16.51 -0.03 8.06
CA ASN A 132 17.97 0.11 7.98
C ASN A 132 18.65 -1.27 7.79
N ASP A 133 19.95 -1.28 7.50
CA ASP A 133 20.70 -2.52 7.23
C ASP A 133 20.61 -3.54 8.36
N TRP A 134 20.72 -3.07 9.61
CA TRP A 134 20.63 -3.94 10.77
C TRP A 134 19.24 -4.56 10.91
N GLU A 135 18.19 -3.75 10.75
CA GLU A 135 16.79 -4.20 10.77
C GLU A 135 16.52 -5.18 9.64
N ARG A 136 17.08 -4.98 8.44
CA ARG A 136 16.95 -5.94 7.34
C ARG A 136 17.60 -7.29 7.65
N MET A 137 18.77 -7.28 8.27
CA MET A 137 19.52 -8.49 8.60
C MET A 137 18.94 -9.25 9.79
N HIS A 138 18.41 -8.55 10.79
CA HIS A 138 18.07 -9.15 12.08
C HIS A 138 16.57 -9.09 12.41
N ASP A 139 15.86 -8.07 11.95
CA ASP A 139 14.48 -7.80 12.37
C ASP A 139 13.44 -8.19 11.32
N LEU A 140 13.79 -8.11 10.03
CA LEU A 140 12.88 -8.39 8.91
C LEU A 140 12.20 -9.76 9.02
N TYR A 141 12.97 -10.81 9.35
CA TYR A 141 12.47 -12.18 9.45
C TYR A 141 11.50 -12.41 10.62
N THR A 142 11.38 -11.44 11.53
CA THR A 142 10.42 -11.52 12.64
C THR A 142 9.06 -10.91 12.28
N TYR A 143 8.95 -10.19 11.17
CA TYR A 143 7.68 -9.70 10.64
C TYR A 143 6.92 -10.82 9.92
N ARG A 144 5.61 -10.89 10.15
CA ARG A 144 4.68 -11.63 9.29
C ARG A 144 4.27 -10.73 8.13
N PHE A 145 4.02 -11.32 6.96
CA PHE A 145 3.40 -10.60 5.85
C PHE A 145 2.00 -10.13 6.28
N GLY A 146 1.76 -8.82 6.22
CA GLY A 146 0.45 -8.23 6.48
C GLY A 146 -0.35 -8.14 5.19
N PHE A 147 -0.01 -7.15 4.36
CA PHE A 147 -0.70 -6.89 3.10
C PHE A 147 0.14 -6.00 2.18
N LEU A 148 -0.24 -5.98 0.91
CA LEU A 148 0.22 -4.97 -0.03
C LEU A 148 -0.70 -3.75 0.01
N LYS A 149 -0.12 -2.56 -0.11
CA LYS A 149 -0.86 -1.31 -0.16
C LYS A 149 -0.40 -0.49 -1.35
N LEU A 150 -1.31 -0.20 -2.28
CA LEU A 150 -1.10 0.83 -3.30
C LEU A 150 -1.59 2.17 -2.72
N ALA A 151 -0.73 3.19 -2.70
CA ALA A 151 -1.08 4.50 -2.13
C ALA A 151 -0.30 5.64 -2.79
N PRO A 152 -0.84 6.89 -2.78
CA PRO A 152 -0.12 8.05 -3.26
C PRO A 152 1.21 8.24 -2.52
N LEU A 153 2.28 8.53 -3.25
CA LEU A 153 3.53 9.03 -2.67
C LEU A 153 3.28 10.43 -2.13
N ARG A 154 3.74 10.69 -0.92
CA ARG A 154 3.84 12.05 -0.40
C ARG A 154 5.20 12.61 -0.79
N GLY A 155 5.28 13.91 -1.07
CA GLY A 155 6.54 14.58 -1.42
C GLY A 155 7.66 14.38 -0.39
N ASN A 156 7.30 14.08 0.86
CA ASN A 156 8.22 13.85 1.98
C ASN A 156 8.57 12.37 2.23
N ASP A 157 8.10 11.42 1.42
CA ASP A 157 8.36 9.98 1.62
C ASP A 157 9.78 9.54 1.17
N ASN A 158 10.73 10.48 1.07
CA ASN A 158 12.16 10.21 0.92
C ASN A 158 12.83 10.20 2.33
N PRO A 159 13.04 9.03 2.95
CA PRO A 159 13.71 8.90 4.25
C PRO A 159 15.21 9.21 4.18
N THR A 160 15.76 9.58 3.02
CA THR A 160 17.16 9.99 2.85
C THR A 160 17.42 11.45 3.21
N GLN A 161 16.41 12.23 3.61
CA GLN A 161 16.67 13.52 4.25
C GLN A 161 16.90 13.33 5.76
N PRO A 162 18.11 13.62 6.29
CA PRO A 162 18.29 13.72 7.73
C PRO A 162 17.33 14.79 8.28
N PRO A 163 16.82 14.62 9.52
CA PRO A 163 15.95 15.63 10.14
C PRO A 163 16.66 16.98 10.11
N GLN A 164 16.08 17.96 9.41
CA GLN A 164 16.56 19.32 9.45
C GLN A 164 16.37 19.83 10.88
N LEU A 165 17.46 19.91 11.62
CA LEU A 165 17.50 20.64 12.88
C LEU A 165 17.18 22.10 12.55
N LEU A 166 16.11 22.65 13.13
CA LEU A 166 15.89 24.10 13.10
C LEU A 166 17.11 24.77 13.75
N SER A 167 17.89 25.50 12.95
CA SER A 167 18.88 26.43 13.47
C SER A 167 18.13 27.61 14.09
N GLY A 168 18.35 27.84 15.38
CA GLY A 168 17.93 29.07 16.06
C GLY A 168 18.73 30.28 15.64
#